data_AF-A0A8S3JN74-F1
#
_entry.id   AF-A0A8S3JN74-F1
#
_cell.length_a   1.000
_cell.length_b   1.000
_cell.length_c   1.000
_cell.angle_alpha   90.00
_cell.angle_beta   90.00
_cell.angle_gamma   90.00
#
_symmetry.space_group_name_H-M   'P 1'
#
loop_
_entity.id
_entity.type
_entity.pdbx_description
1 polymer ?
#
loop_
_entity_poly.entity_id
_entity_poly.type
_entity_poly.pdbx_seq_one_letter_code
_entity_poly.pdbx_strand_id
1 'polypeptide(L)'
;MDGYIISSLGPFFTDSLNNDAAILKHCTLNNEQDVLSWLHDNDVLVLDRGFRDTVNTLNRLDLQVVMPGFLHDKKQLPADEANRTRFVTKNRWVIES
;
A
#
# COMPACT_ATOMS: atom_id res chain seq x y z
N MET A 1 -14.77 -5.23 15.30
CA MET A 1 -13.92 -4.93 14.13
C MET A 1 -12.52 -4.94 14.65
N ASP A 2 -11.71 -5.86 14.16
CA ASP A 2 -10.35 -6.05 14.65
C ASP A 2 -9.44 -5.24 13.74
N GLY A 3 -8.74 -4.27 14.32
CA GLY A 3 -7.74 -3.45 13.64
C GLY A 3 -6.36 -3.90 14.08
N TYR A 4 -5.48 -4.18 13.12
CA TYR A 4 -4.11 -4.60 13.39
C TYR A 4 -3.16 -3.45 13.08
N ILE A 5 -2.19 -3.22 13.97
CA ILE A 5 -1.13 -2.24 13.77
C ILE A 5 0.18 -3.01 13.71
N ILE A 6 0.89 -2.85 12.59
CA ILE A 6 2.26 -3.35 12.46
C ILE A 6 3.20 -2.25 12.94
N SER A 7 4.03 -2.59 13.91
CA SER A 7 5.11 -1.70 14.36
C SER A 7 6.42 -2.20 13.79
N SER A 8 6.97 -1.51 12.80
CA SER A 8 8.31 -1.82 12.29
C SER A 8 9.35 -1.30 13.28
N LEU A 9 9.93 -2.19 14.09
CA LEU A 9 10.93 -1.83 15.09
C LEU A 9 12.33 -2.16 14.58
N GLY A 10 13.02 -1.19 14.00
CA GLY A 10 14.39 -1.34 13.51
C GLY A 10 15.09 -0.01 13.27
N PRO A 11 16.43 0.03 13.17
CA PRO A 11 17.16 1.22 12.76
C PRO A 11 16.94 1.43 11.25
N PHE A 12 15.77 1.96 10.89
CA PHE A 12 15.55 2.57 9.59
C PHE A 12 16.34 3.88 9.60
N PHE A 13 17.64 3.78 9.32
CA PHE A 13 18.53 4.92 9.21
C PHE A 13 17.94 5.93 8.22
N THR A 14 18.14 7.22 8.47
CA THR A 14 17.61 8.31 7.63
C THR A 14 18.37 8.43 6.30
N ASP A 15 18.53 7.33 5.58
CA ASP A 15 18.97 7.32 4.20
C ASP A 15 17.76 7.22 3.27
N SER A 16 17.93 7.67 2.02
CA SER A 16 16.89 7.63 0.98
C SER A 16 16.45 6.20 0.60
N LEU A 17 17.05 5.18 1.21
CA LEU A 17 16.76 3.75 1.03
C LEU A 17 15.71 3.23 2.02
N ASN A 18 15.41 3.97 3.10
CA ASN A 18 14.47 3.58 4.16
C ASN A 18 13.17 4.40 4.15
N ASN A 19 12.61 4.67 2.96
CA ASN A 19 11.28 5.29 2.86
C ASN A 19 10.17 4.30 3.27
N ASP A 20 8.95 4.79 3.49
CA ASP A 20 7.81 3.96 3.93
C ASP A 20 7.57 2.74 3.02
N ALA A 21 7.84 2.88 1.71
CA ALA A 21 7.73 1.79 0.74
C ALA A 21 8.79 0.70 0.96
N ALA A 22 10.03 1.07 1.27
CA ALA A 22 11.08 0.13 1.63
C ALA A 22 10.79 -0.58 2.96
N ILE A 23 10.24 0.15 3.95
CA ILE A 23 9.81 -0.43 5.22
C ILE A 23 8.71 -1.46 4.99
N LEU A 24 7.67 -1.13 4.21
CA LEU A 24 6.59 -2.07 3.88
C LEU A 24 7.12 -3.34 3.19
N LYS A 25 8.05 -3.18 2.23
CA LYS A 25 8.70 -4.32 1.58
C LYS A 25 9.44 -5.18 2.60
N HIS A 26 10.21 -4.57 3.49
CA HIS A 26 10.97 -5.28 4.52
C HIS A 26 10.05 -6.08 5.45
N CYS A 27 9.00 -5.45 5.99
CA CYS A 27 8.04 -6.11 6.88
C CYS A 27 7.36 -7.29 6.18
N THR A 28 6.93 -7.11 4.93
CA THR A 28 6.21 -8.15 4.20
C THR A 28 7.13 -9.30 3.76
N LEU A 29 8.35 -9.01 3.30
CA LEU A 29 9.30 -10.03 2.85
C LEU A 29 9.89 -10.85 3.98
N ASN A 30 10.13 -10.24 5.15
CA ASN A 30 10.67 -10.94 6.31
C ASN A 30 9.57 -11.55 7.20
N ASN A 31 8.30 -11.44 6.79
CA ASN A 31 7.14 -11.81 7.60
C ASN A 31 7.23 -11.25 9.04
N GLU A 32 7.58 -9.95 9.16
CA GLU A 32 7.69 -9.31 10.46
C GLU A 32 6.35 -9.36 11.19
N GLN A 33 6.41 -9.68 12.49
CA GLN A 33 5.23 -9.80 13.35
C GLN A 33 4.17 -10.77 12.79
N ASP A 34 4.60 -11.71 11.94
CA ASP A 34 3.74 -12.67 11.26
C ASP A 34 2.65 -12.02 10.40
N VAL A 35 2.96 -10.87 9.78
CA VAL A 35 2.03 -10.13 8.91
C VAL A 35 1.39 -10.99 7.82
N LEU A 36 2.12 -11.97 7.28
CA LEU A 36 1.59 -12.85 6.24
C LEU A 36 0.50 -13.79 6.76
N SER A 37 0.41 -14.07 8.06
CA SER A 37 -0.72 -14.85 8.60
C SER A 37 -2.00 -14.02 8.70
N TRP A 38 -1.89 -12.70 8.64
CA TRP A 38 -3.02 -11.77 8.60
C TRP A 38 -3.51 -11.51 7.19
N LEU A 39 -2.68 -11.82 6.18
CA LEU A 39 -2.99 -11.63 4.78
C LEU A 39 -3.39 -12.96 4.15
N HIS A 40 -4.53 -12.98 3.50
CA HIS A 40 -5.06 -14.14 2.80
C HIS A 40 -4.97 -13.95 1.28
N ASP A 41 -4.97 -15.06 0.56
CA ASP A 41 -5.01 -15.04 -0.90
C ASP A 41 -6.23 -14.23 -1.39
N ASN A 42 -5.99 -13.30 -2.33
CA ASN A 42 -6.97 -12.34 -2.86
C ASN A 42 -7.32 -11.16 -1.95
N ASP A 43 -6.61 -10.96 -0.85
CA ASP A 43 -6.75 -9.72 -0.09
C ASP A 43 -6.37 -8.51 -0.95
N VAL A 44 -7.18 -7.46 -0.82
CA VAL A 44 -7.01 -6.20 -1.54
C VAL A 44 -6.29 -5.20 -0.64
N LEU A 45 -5.02 -4.94 -0.95
CA LEU A 45 -4.25 -3.88 -0.29
C LEU A 45 -4.52 -2.54 -0.97
N VAL A 46 -5.08 -1.61 -0.19
CA VAL A 46 -5.28 -0.23 -0.60
C VAL A 46 -4.06 0.59 -0.19
N LEU A 47 -3.19 0.90 -1.15
CA LEU A 47 -1.95 1.62 -0.89
C LEU A 47 -1.96 3.04 -1.43
N ASP A 48 -1.22 3.90 -0.74
CA ASP A 48 -0.95 5.25 -1.18
C ASP A 48 0.10 5.29 -2.29
N ARG A 49 0.11 6.39 -3.06
CA ARG A 49 0.97 6.48 -4.25
C ARG A 49 2.47 6.38 -3.97
N GLY A 50 2.90 6.71 -2.75
CA GLY A 50 4.29 6.59 -2.31
C GLY A 50 4.80 5.14 -2.30
N PHE A 51 3.89 4.15 -2.33
CA PHE A 51 4.22 2.73 -2.29
C PHE A 51 4.28 2.07 -3.67
N ARG A 52 4.26 2.84 -4.76
CA ARG A 52 4.27 2.28 -6.13
C ARG A 52 5.39 1.25 -6.35
N ASP A 53 6.55 1.48 -5.77
CA ASP A 53 7.70 0.60 -5.94
C ASP A 53 7.53 -0.76 -5.23
N THR A 54 6.57 -0.90 -4.31
CA THR A 54 6.27 -2.15 -3.58
C THR A 54 5.29 -3.07 -4.29
N VAL A 55 4.53 -2.56 -5.25
CA VAL A 55 3.47 -3.28 -5.96
C VAL A 55 3.96 -4.61 -6.53
N ASN A 56 5.11 -4.60 -7.20
CA ASN A 56 5.68 -5.83 -7.78
C ASN A 56 6.06 -6.87 -6.73
N THR A 57 6.47 -6.44 -5.53
CA THR A 57 6.80 -7.35 -4.43
C THR A 57 5.53 -7.97 -3.86
N LEU A 58 4.50 -7.15 -3.64
CA LEU A 58 3.23 -7.60 -3.06
C LEU A 58 2.44 -8.51 -4.00
N ASN A 59 2.41 -8.20 -5.30
CA ASN A 59 1.77 -9.06 -6.30
C ASN A 59 2.45 -10.45 -6.40
N ARG A 60 3.74 -10.58 -6.08
CA ARG A 60 4.43 -11.88 -6.03
C ARG A 60 4.04 -12.74 -4.82
N LEU A 61 3.37 -12.14 -3.85
CA LEU A 61 2.80 -12.80 -2.68
C LEU A 61 1.30 -13.08 -2.88
N ASP A 62 0.82 -13.05 -4.14
CA ASP A 62 -0.59 -13.27 -4.52
C ASP A 62 -1.59 -12.27 -3.91
N LEU A 63 -1.08 -11.09 -3.51
CA LEU A 63 -1.87 -10.00 -2.97
C LEU A 63 -2.33 -9.04 -4.08
N GLN A 64 -3.57 -8.57 -4.01
CA GLN A 64 -4.09 -7.60 -4.98
C GLN A 64 -3.82 -6.17 -4.50
N VAL A 65 -2.96 -5.43 -5.19
CA VAL A 65 -2.67 -4.04 -4.83
C VAL A 65 -3.51 -3.05 -5.66
N VAL A 66 -4.25 -2.18 -4.98
CA VAL A 66 -4.96 -1.05 -5.60
C VAL A 66 -4.43 0.28 -5.09
N MET A 67 -4.30 1.24 -6.00
CA MET A 67 -3.80 2.59 -5.71
C MET A 67 -4.66 3.64 -6.40
N PRO A 68 -4.68 4.90 -5.92
CA PRO A 68 -5.34 5.99 -6.63
C PRO A 68 -4.75 6.16 -8.04
N GLY A 69 -5.61 6.28 -9.05
CA GLY A 69 -5.21 6.53 -10.43
C GLY A 69 -4.41 7.81 -10.58
N PHE A 70 -3.55 7.85 -11.61
CA PHE A 70 -2.67 8.98 -11.87
C PHE A 70 -3.00 9.60 -13.23
N LEU A 71 -3.30 10.89 -13.19
CA LEU A 71 -3.38 11.73 -14.37
C LEU A 71 -1.95 12.01 -14.83
N HIS A 72 -1.47 11.23 -15.81
CA HIS A 72 -0.21 11.51 -16.53
C HIS A 72 -0.41 12.74 -17.44
N ASP A 73 -0.19 12.62 -18.74
CA ASP A 73 -0.36 13.71 -19.71
C ASP A 73 -1.83 14.04 -20.03
N LYS A 74 -2.79 13.43 -19.32
CA LYS A 74 -4.22 13.60 -19.53
C LYS A 74 -4.82 14.52 -18.48
N LYS A 75 -5.71 15.42 -18.91
CA LYS A 75 -6.45 16.32 -18.01
C LYS A 75 -7.50 15.60 -17.16
N GLN A 76 -8.00 14.44 -17.61
CA GLN A 76 -9.05 13.67 -16.93
C GLN A 76 -8.83 12.16 -17.11
N LEU A 77 -9.21 11.38 -16.08
CA LEU A 77 -9.30 9.92 -16.17
C LEU A 77 -10.61 9.53 -16.88
N PRO A 78 -10.62 8.45 -17.67
CA PRO A 78 -11.88 7.89 -18.17
C PRO A 78 -12.81 7.50 -17.01
N ALA A 79 -14.12 7.47 -17.27
CA ALA A 79 -15.14 7.35 -16.22
C ALA A 79 -14.97 6.10 -15.34
N ASP A 80 -14.59 4.97 -15.93
CA ASP A 80 -14.36 3.72 -15.23
C ASP A 80 -13.12 3.80 -14.31
N GLU A 81 -12.02 4.38 -14.78
CA GLU A 81 -10.79 4.56 -14.01
C GLU A 81 -10.95 5.61 -12.91
N ALA A 82 -11.69 6.69 -13.21
CA ALA A 82 -12.07 7.70 -12.24
C ALA A 82 -12.91 7.11 -11.11
N ASN A 83 -13.83 6.19 -11.43
CA ASN A 83 -14.65 5.52 -10.42
C ASN A 83 -13.82 4.60 -9.54
N ARG A 84 -12.95 3.77 -10.13
CA ARG A 84 -12.01 2.93 -9.35
C ARG A 84 -11.13 3.77 -8.41
N THR A 85 -10.61 4.88 -8.91
CA THR A 85 -9.80 5.83 -8.12
C THR A 85 -10.60 6.42 -6.96
N ARG A 86 -11.87 6.79 -7.17
CA ARG A 86 -12.76 7.30 -6.11
C ARG A 86 -13.04 6.27 -5.02
N PHE A 87 -13.17 4.99 -5.37
CA PHE A 87 -13.32 3.93 -4.37
C PHE A 87 -12.08 3.83 -3.49
N VAL A 88 -10.89 3.89 -4.08
CA VAL A 88 -9.63 3.86 -3.32
C VAL A 88 -9.51 5.09 -2.41
N THR A 89 -9.76 6.29 -2.91
CA THR A 89 -9.60 7.51 -2.09
C THR A 89 -10.65 7.65 -0.99
N LYS A 90 -11.85 7.08 -1.14
CA LYS A 90 -12.86 7.04 -0.07
C LYS A 90 -12.43 6.19 1.14
N ASN A 91 -11.54 5.23 0.96
CA ASN A 91 -11.04 4.36 2.03
C ASN A 91 -9.84 4.98 2.78
N ARG A 92 -9.36 6.16 2.38
CA ARG A 92 -8.35 6.88 3.14
C ARG A 92 -8.97 7.38 4.44
N TRP A 93 -8.39 6.97 5.56
CA TRP A 93 -8.71 7.56 6.86
C TRP A 93 -8.37 9.04 6.82
N VAL A 94 -9.38 9.89 7.07
CA VAL A 94 -9.16 11.30 7.32
C VAL A 94 -8.51 11.41 8.69
N ILE A 95 -7.21 11.71 8.74
CA ILE A 95 -6.58 12.18 9.97
C ILE A 95 -6.96 13.66 10.08
N GLU A 96 -8.08 13.95 10.75
CA GLU A 96 -8.39 15.33 11.15
C GLU A 96 -7.41 15.73 12.26
N SER A 97 -6.70 16.85 12.06
CA SER A 97 -5.97 17.60 13.10
C SER A 97 -6.84 18.74 13.61
#